data_AF-A0A1U8AXN3-F1
#
_entry.id   AF-A0A1U8AXN3-F1
#
_cell.length_a   1.000
_cell.length_b   1.000
_cell.length_c   1.000
_cell.angle_alpha   90.00
_cell.angle_beta   90.00
_cell.angle_gamma   90.00
#
_symmetry.space_group_name_H-M   'P 1'
#
loop_
_entity.id
_entity.type
_entity.pdbx_description
1 polymer ?
#
loop_
_entity_poly.entity_id
_entity_poly.type
_entity_poly.pdbx_seq_one_letter_code
_entity_poly.pdbx_strand_id
1 'polypeptide(L)'
;MGIVQKENIVNSPLPLFSLNHVSFLCKSVTETAKFYQEVLGFVLIKRPSSFDFEGAWLFNYGIGIHLLQCNSVNDVRKKPPFINPKDNHISFQCTDVEVVKKKLEEMGMEYVTTVVEDGGIEVDQLFFHDPDGYMIEICNCHKLPVLPISACPLKVPHSNERNQDMSMKTLCSAKMESWMMENLVNDTIDIAI
;
A
#
# COMPACT_ATOMS: atom_id res chain seq x y z
N MET A 1 32.48 42.11 9.44
CA MET A 1 31.40 42.10 8.43
C MET A 1 31.51 40.78 7.70
N GLY A 2 30.62 39.83 8.00
CA GLY A 2 30.57 38.52 7.35
C GLY A 2 29.12 38.23 7.02
N ILE A 3 28.74 38.48 5.77
CA ILE A 3 27.41 38.19 5.26
C ILE A 3 27.36 36.69 5.00
N VAL A 4 26.68 35.95 5.87
CA VAL A 4 26.29 34.57 5.57
C VAL A 4 25.22 34.66 4.48
N GLN A 5 25.59 34.29 3.26
CA GLN A 5 24.63 34.10 2.18
C GLN A 5 23.71 32.94 2.58
N LYS A 6 22.44 33.23 2.84
CA LYS A 6 21.40 32.19 2.91
C LYS A 6 21.30 31.58 1.52
N GLU A 7 21.78 30.35 1.37
CA GLU A 7 21.50 29.55 0.18
C GLU A 7 19.98 29.47 0.02
N ASN A 8 19.50 29.85 -1.16
CA ASN A 8 18.11 29.64 -1.55
C ASN A 8 17.89 28.13 -1.63
N ILE A 9 17.38 27.53 -0.56
CA ILE A 9 16.92 26.15 -0.55
C ILE A 9 15.76 26.09 -1.54
N VAL A 10 16.04 25.65 -2.76
CA VAL A 10 15.01 25.23 -3.71
C VAL A 10 14.25 24.12 -3.01
N ASN A 11 12.99 24.39 -2.67
CA ASN A 11 12.17 23.48 -1.87
C ASN A 11 11.72 22.31 -2.75
N SER A 12 12.66 21.40 -3.05
CA SER A 12 12.41 20.20 -3.84
C SER A 12 11.69 19.15 -2.99
N PRO A 13 10.73 18.39 -3.55
CA PRO A 13 10.07 17.32 -2.82
C PRO A 13 11.07 16.24 -2.36
N LEU A 14 10.71 15.52 -1.30
CA LEU A 14 11.50 14.38 -0.83
C LEU A 14 11.63 13.32 -1.94
N PRO A 15 12.79 12.63 -2.06
CA PRO A 15 13.01 11.62 -3.08
C PRO A 15 12.32 10.29 -2.69
N LEU A 16 10.99 10.31 -2.66
CA LEU A 16 10.15 9.15 -2.35
C LEU A 16 9.68 8.47 -3.63
N PHE A 17 9.58 7.13 -3.61
CA PHE A 17 9.17 6.32 -4.76
C PHE A 17 7.73 5.84 -4.65
N SER A 18 7.45 5.09 -3.58
CA SER A 18 6.16 4.46 -3.33
C SER A 18 5.93 4.37 -1.82
N LEU A 19 4.68 4.05 -1.47
CA LEU A 19 4.38 3.60 -0.13
C LEU A 19 5.05 2.24 0.09
N ASN A 20 5.96 2.15 1.07
CA ASN A 20 6.71 0.92 1.31
C ASN A 20 5.91 -0.10 2.11
N HIS A 21 5.28 0.32 3.22
CA HIS A 21 4.45 -0.53 4.05
C HIS A 21 3.44 0.28 4.86
N VAL A 22 2.42 -0.42 5.35
CA VAL A 22 1.54 0.05 6.42
C VAL A 22 1.76 -0.80 7.67
N SER A 23 1.54 -0.20 8.84
CA SER A 23 1.78 -0.84 10.13
C SER A 23 0.50 -0.84 10.95
N PHE A 24 0.10 -2.01 11.43
CA PHE A 24 -1.11 -2.19 12.24
C PHE A 24 -0.79 -2.84 13.58
N LEU A 25 -1.43 -2.31 14.63
CA LEU A 25 -1.42 -2.92 15.94
C LEU A 25 -2.63 -3.85 16.02
N CYS A 26 -2.40 -5.12 16.31
CA CYS A 26 -3.41 -6.17 16.26
C CYS A 26 -3.52 -6.91 17.60
N LYS A 27 -4.72 -7.44 17.88
CA LYS A 27 -4.98 -8.27 19.06
C LYS A 27 -4.43 -9.68 18.92
N SER A 28 -4.25 -10.16 17.69
CA SER A 28 -3.70 -11.48 17.41
C SER A 28 -2.97 -11.44 16.07
N VAL A 29 -1.64 -11.48 16.11
CA VAL A 29 -0.81 -11.52 14.90
C VAL A 29 -1.19 -12.70 14.02
N THR A 30 -1.47 -13.87 14.60
CA THR A 30 -1.83 -15.08 13.87
C THR A 30 -3.17 -14.94 13.15
N GLU A 31 -4.21 -14.44 13.82
CA GLU A 31 -5.55 -14.29 13.22
C GLU A 31 -5.52 -13.22 12.12
N THR A 32 -4.87 -12.10 12.40
CA THR A 32 -4.78 -10.98 11.45
C THR A 32 -3.90 -11.34 10.25
N ALA A 33 -2.77 -12.03 10.46
CA ALA A 33 -1.96 -12.54 9.34
C ALA A 33 -2.76 -13.51 8.47
N LYS A 34 -3.47 -14.48 9.08
CA LYS A 34 -4.31 -15.43 8.35
C LYS A 34 -5.35 -14.71 7.49
N PHE A 35 -6.01 -13.70 8.03
CA PHE A 35 -6.94 -12.87 7.27
C PHE A 35 -6.29 -12.22 6.05
N TYR A 36 -5.15 -11.54 6.22
CA TYR A 36 -4.45 -10.90 5.11
C TYR A 36 -3.96 -11.91 4.06
N GLN A 37 -3.61 -13.14 4.46
CA GLN A 37 -3.24 -14.21 3.53
C GLN A 37 -4.45 -14.77 2.77
N GLU A 38 -5.54 -15.13 3.47
CA GLU A 38 -6.67 -15.85 2.89
C GLU A 38 -7.67 -14.95 2.15
N VAL A 39 -7.79 -13.68 2.56
CA VAL A 39 -8.74 -12.72 1.99
C VAL A 39 -8.06 -11.81 0.98
N LEU A 40 -6.89 -11.26 1.34
CA LEU A 40 -6.18 -10.30 0.52
C LEU A 40 -4.96 -10.89 -0.21
N GLY A 41 -4.68 -12.19 -0.07
CA GLY A 41 -3.63 -12.86 -0.83
C GLY A 41 -2.20 -12.44 -0.45
N PHE A 42 -1.99 -11.83 0.72
CA PHE A 42 -0.64 -11.50 1.18
C PHE A 42 0.18 -12.76 1.52
N VAL A 43 1.51 -12.65 1.47
CA VAL A 43 2.41 -13.74 1.86
C VAL A 43 3.27 -13.31 3.04
N LEU A 44 3.48 -14.21 4.00
CA LEU A 44 4.40 -13.99 5.11
C LEU A 44 5.84 -13.93 4.60
N ILE A 45 6.57 -12.90 5.01
CA ILE A 45 7.99 -12.73 4.67
C ILE A 45 8.87 -12.77 5.91
N LYS A 46 10.17 -13.02 5.69
CA LYS A 46 11.15 -13.11 6.78
C LYS A 46 11.25 -11.77 7.52
N ARG A 47 11.10 -11.83 8.84
CA ARG A 47 11.32 -10.69 9.74
C ARG A 47 12.81 -10.56 10.12
N PRO A 48 13.34 -9.34 10.34
CA PRO A 48 14.63 -9.14 10.99
C PRO A 48 14.70 -9.85 12.35
N SER A 49 15.78 -10.58 12.59
CA SER A 49 15.98 -11.34 13.83
C SER A 49 16.25 -10.46 15.06
N SER A 50 16.52 -9.17 14.86
CA SER A 50 16.74 -8.20 15.94
C SER A 50 15.45 -7.75 16.63
N PHE A 51 14.27 -8.12 16.14
CA PHE A 51 13.01 -7.79 16.79
C PHE A 51 12.61 -8.86 17.79
N ASP A 52 12.44 -8.44 19.04
CA ASP A 52 12.15 -9.26 20.21
C ASP A 52 10.67 -9.19 20.66
N PHE A 53 9.81 -8.56 19.87
CA PHE A 53 8.36 -8.50 20.09
C PHE A 53 7.59 -9.43 19.13
N GLU A 54 6.34 -9.76 19.47
CA GLU A 54 5.47 -10.59 18.64
C GLU A 54 4.91 -9.79 17.47
N GLY A 55 5.02 -10.31 16.24
CA GLY A 55 4.69 -9.56 15.03
C GLY A 55 5.00 -10.32 13.75
N ALA A 56 4.31 -9.97 12.67
CA ALA A 56 4.48 -10.58 11.36
C ALA A 56 4.70 -9.53 10.28
N TRP A 57 5.52 -9.85 9.30
CA TRP A 57 5.67 -9.04 8.08
C TRP A 57 5.04 -9.82 6.94
N LEU A 58 4.15 -9.16 6.22
CA LEU A 58 3.54 -9.68 5.02
C LEU A 58 3.86 -8.78 3.83
N PHE A 59 3.89 -9.34 2.63
CA PHE A 59 4.14 -8.59 1.41
C PHE A 59 3.32 -9.14 0.26
N ASN A 60 2.72 -8.25 -0.52
CA ASN A 60 2.20 -8.49 -1.86
C ASN A 60 1.90 -7.13 -2.53
N TYR A 61 1.64 -7.12 -3.83
CA TYR A 61 1.22 -5.94 -4.60
C TYR A 61 2.18 -4.74 -4.48
N GLY A 62 3.47 -5.01 -4.20
CA GLY A 62 4.49 -3.99 -4.00
C GLY A 62 4.42 -3.23 -2.68
N ILE A 63 3.63 -3.69 -1.70
CA ILE A 63 3.49 -3.06 -0.38
C ILE A 63 3.62 -4.08 0.75
N GLY A 64 4.28 -3.67 1.84
CA GLY A 64 4.35 -4.44 3.08
C GLY A 64 3.18 -4.17 4.03
N ILE A 65 2.78 -5.20 4.79
CA ILE A 65 1.92 -5.06 5.97
C ILE A 65 2.72 -5.56 7.18
N HIS A 66 3.00 -4.64 8.11
CA HIS A 66 3.68 -4.96 9.37
C HIS A 66 2.63 -5.07 10.48
N LEU A 67 2.44 -6.28 11.00
CA LEU A 67 1.58 -6.55 12.15
C LEU A 67 2.41 -6.54 13.42
N LEU A 68 1.96 -5.79 14.42
CA LEU A 68 2.52 -5.79 15.76
C LEU A 68 1.45 -6.26 16.75
N GLN A 69 1.80 -7.22 17.60
CA GLN A 69 0.94 -7.66 18.68
C GLN A 69 0.79 -6.55 19.72
N CYS A 70 -0.44 -6.25 20.15
CA CYS A 70 -0.65 -5.33 21.26
C CYS A 70 -0.20 -5.92 22.60
N ASN A 71 0.35 -5.10 23.48
CA ASN A 71 0.70 -5.50 24.85
C ASN A 71 -0.55 -5.67 25.72
N SER A 72 -1.58 -4.88 25.44
CA SER A 72 -2.89 -4.95 26.06
C SER A 72 -3.99 -4.78 25.02
N VAL A 73 -5.12 -5.49 25.20
CA VAL A 73 -6.29 -5.37 24.32
C VAL A 73 -6.89 -3.97 24.28
N ASN A 74 -6.54 -3.14 25.27
CA ASN A 74 -6.94 -1.73 25.33
C ASN A 74 -6.05 -0.81 24.49
N ASP A 75 -4.90 -1.29 24.02
CA ASP A 75 -3.98 -0.51 23.18
C ASP A 75 -4.46 -0.46 21.72
N VAL A 76 -5.30 -1.43 21.32
CA VAL A 76 -5.89 -1.48 19.98
C VAL A 76 -7.16 -0.66 19.94
N ARG A 77 -7.38 0.04 18.81
CA ARG A 77 -8.65 0.75 18.55
C ARG A 77 -9.81 -0.24 18.72
N LYS A 78 -10.89 0.19 19.38
CA LYS A 78 -12.13 -0.57 19.38
C LYS A 78 -12.69 -0.63 17.96
N LYS A 79 -12.98 -1.84 17.48
CA LYS A 79 -13.60 -2.05 16.17
C LYS A 79 -14.86 -1.17 16.06
N PRO A 80 -14.98 -0.32 15.03
CA PRO A 80 -16.17 0.48 14.82
C PRO A 80 -17.42 -0.42 14.69
N PRO A 81 -18.57 0.00 15.23
CA PRO A 81 -19.79 -0.81 15.18
C PRO A 81 -20.46 -0.85 13.80
N PHE A 82 -20.05 0.04 12.88
CA PHE A 82 -20.55 0.08 11.51
C PHE A 82 -19.41 0.47 10.57
N ILE A 83 -19.53 0.09 9.30
CA ILE A 83 -18.61 0.51 8.25
C ILE A 83 -18.99 1.92 7.80
N ASN A 84 -18.03 2.83 7.86
CA ASN A 84 -18.17 4.20 7.38
C ASN A 84 -17.22 4.42 6.19
N PRO A 85 -17.70 4.46 4.93
CA PRO A 85 -16.86 4.69 3.75
C PRO A 85 -16.00 5.96 3.80
N LYS A 86 -16.29 6.90 4.72
CA LYS A 86 -15.51 8.14 4.92
C LYS A 86 -14.39 8.04 5.97
N ASP A 87 -14.24 6.91 6.66
CA ASP A 87 -13.15 6.70 7.63
C ASP A 87 -11.80 6.52 6.91
N ASN A 88 -10.69 6.66 7.66
CA ASN A 88 -9.35 6.35 7.14
C ASN A 88 -9.27 4.87 6.75
N HIS A 89 -8.70 4.59 5.58
CA HIS A 89 -8.53 3.23 5.07
C HIS A 89 -7.24 3.08 4.26
N ILE A 90 -6.85 1.82 4.07
CA ILE A 90 -5.95 1.42 2.99
C ILE A 90 -6.80 0.92 1.83
N SER A 91 -6.39 1.20 0.60
CA SER A 91 -7.17 0.86 -0.60
C SER A 91 -6.35 -0.03 -1.53
N PHE A 92 -6.98 -1.07 -2.07
CA PHE A 92 -6.39 -1.94 -3.08
C PHE A 92 -7.16 -1.88 -4.40
N GLN A 93 -6.39 -1.89 -5.48
CA GLN A 93 -6.91 -1.90 -6.83
C GLN A 93 -7.39 -3.32 -7.19
N CYS A 94 -8.64 -3.43 -7.65
CA CYS A 94 -9.17 -4.68 -8.20
C CYS A 94 -9.82 -4.43 -9.57
N THR A 95 -9.73 -5.41 -10.47
CA THR A 95 -10.41 -5.36 -11.77
C THR A 95 -11.89 -5.71 -11.66
N ASP A 96 -12.24 -6.62 -10.75
CA ASP A 96 -13.60 -7.11 -10.53
C ASP A 96 -13.92 -7.18 -9.03
N VAL A 97 -14.60 -6.13 -8.55
CA VAL A 97 -14.98 -5.98 -7.14
C VAL A 97 -16.01 -7.04 -6.72
N GLU A 98 -16.81 -7.57 -7.65
CA GLU A 98 -17.83 -8.58 -7.33
C GLU A 98 -17.20 -9.92 -6.92
N VAL A 99 -16.00 -10.24 -7.41
CA VAL A 99 -15.26 -11.43 -6.95
C VAL A 99 -14.92 -11.31 -5.46
N VAL A 100 -14.49 -10.12 -5.03
CA VAL A 100 -14.15 -9.89 -3.61
C VAL A 100 -15.40 -9.91 -2.75
N LYS A 101 -16.47 -9.27 -3.21
CA LYS A 101 -17.77 -9.28 -2.54
C LYS A 101 -18.27 -10.69 -2.26
N LYS A 102 -18.27 -11.56 -3.27
CA LYS A 102 -18.66 -12.96 -3.13
C LYS A 102 -17.80 -13.70 -2.10
N LYS A 103 -16.49 -13.46 -2.10
CA LYS A 103 -15.56 -14.05 -1.11
C LYS A 103 -15.91 -13.61 0.31
N LEU A 104 -16.23 -12.33 0.52
CA LEU A 104 -16.64 -11.80 1.82
C LEU A 104 -17.98 -12.39 2.29
N GLU A 105 -18.94 -12.55 1.37
CA GLU A 105 -20.23 -13.20 1.64
C GLU A 105 -20.06 -14.66 2.08
N GLU A 106 -19.22 -15.43 1.38
CA GLU A 106 -18.89 -16.81 1.74
C GLU A 106 -18.26 -16.93 3.13
N MET A 107 -17.55 -15.88 3.56
CA MET A 107 -16.92 -15.79 4.87
C MET A 107 -17.84 -15.17 5.95
N GLY A 108 -19.06 -14.77 5.58
CA GLY A 108 -20.00 -14.12 6.50
C GLY A 108 -19.53 -12.74 6.99
N MET A 109 -18.72 -12.04 6.20
CA MET A 109 -18.17 -10.74 6.55
C MET A 109 -19.09 -9.59 6.14
N GLU A 110 -19.24 -8.61 7.03
CA GLU A 110 -19.92 -7.37 6.72
C GLU A 110 -19.10 -6.51 5.76
N TYR A 111 -19.77 -5.94 4.75
CA TYR A 111 -19.18 -5.00 3.81
C TYR A 111 -20.22 -3.94 3.40
N VAL A 112 -19.74 -2.81 2.87
CA VAL A 112 -20.56 -1.76 2.26
C VAL A 112 -20.02 -1.46 0.87
N THR A 113 -20.90 -1.21 -0.09
CA THR A 113 -20.52 -0.80 -1.45
C THR A 113 -20.97 0.63 -1.73
N THR A 114 -20.19 1.34 -2.54
CA THR A 114 -20.54 2.66 -3.09
C THR A 114 -20.12 2.72 -4.55
N VAL A 115 -20.81 3.58 -5.32
CA VAL A 115 -20.46 3.87 -6.71
C VAL A 115 -20.13 5.36 -6.80
N VAL A 116 -19.00 5.67 -7.44
CA VAL A 116 -18.58 7.03 -7.79
C VAL A 116 -18.73 7.19 -9.30
N GLU A 117 -19.41 8.25 -9.71
CA GLU A 117 -19.58 8.60 -11.12
C GLU A 117 -18.87 9.94 -11.41
N ASP A 118 -18.00 9.95 -12.41
CA ASP A 118 -17.41 11.18 -12.95
C ASP A 118 -17.26 11.07 -14.47
N GLY A 119 -17.73 12.07 -15.21
CA GLY A 119 -17.65 12.09 -16.68
C GLY A 119 -18.30 10.88 -17.37
N GLY A 120 -19.30 10.23 -16.75
CA GLY A 120 -19.94 9.01 -17.26
C GLY A 120 -19.13 7.72 -17.03
N ILE A 121 -18.07 7.78 -16.24
CA ILE A 121 -17.28 6.62 -15.78
C ILE A 121 -17.76 6.26 -14.38
N GLU A 122 -18.17 5.00 -14.20
CA GLU A 122 -18.55 4.45 -12.90
C GLU A 122 -17.40 3.64 -12.28
N VAL A 123 -17.06 4.00 -11.04
CA VAL A 123 -16.11 3.28 -10.18
C VAL A 123 -16.85 2.67 -9.00
N ASP A 124 -16.65 1.36 -8.84
CA ASP A 124 -17.14 0.60 -7.70
C ASP A 124 -16.11 0.65 -6.58
N GLN A 125 -16.61 0.87 -5.37
CA GLN A 125 -15.84 0.79 -4.13
C GLN A 125 -16.54 -0.17 -3.18
N LEU A 126 -15.76 -1.00 -2.51
CA LEU A 126 -16.21 -1.95 -1.51
C LEU A 126 -15.38 -1.76 -0.25
N PHE A 127 -16.05 -1.60 0.89
CA PHE A 127 -15.44 -1.32 2.18
C PHE A 127 -15.77 -2.41 3.19
N PHE A 128 -14.78 -2.83 3.97
CA PHE A 128 -14.94 -3.78 5.06
C PHE A 128 -13.85 -3.56 6.11
N HIS A 129 -14.00 -4.23 7.25
CA HIS A 129 -13.01 -4.20 8.32
C HIS A 129 -12.18 -5.48 8.33
N ASP A 130 -10.89 -5.34 8.63
CA ASP A 130 -10.07 -6.46 9.07
C ASP A 130 -10.52 -6.98 10.48
N PRO A 131 -9.88 -8.04 11.03
CA PRO A 131 -10.23 -8.58 12.33
C PRO A 131 -10.17 -7.56 13.47
N ASP A 132 -9.26 -6.58 13.38
CA ASP A 132 -9.02 -5.57 14.40
C ASP A 132 -9.85 -4.29 14.20
N GLY A 133 -10.51 -4.13 13.06
CA GLY A 133 -11.37 -2.99 12.76
C GLY A 133 -10.70 -1.91 11.91
N TYR A 134 -9.55 -2.19 11.30
CA TYR A 134 -8.97 -1.31 10.29
C TYR A 134 -9.77 -1.42 9.00
N MET A 135 -10.08 -0.27 8.40
CA MET A 135 -10.90 -0.23 7.20
C MET A 135 -10.06 -0.49 5.96
N ILE A 136 -10.56 -1.39 5.11
CA ILE A 136 -9.99 -1.76 3.82
C ILE A 136 -11.00 -1.36 2.75
N GLU A 137 -10.51 -0.68 1.73
CA GLU A 137 -11.24 -0.41 0.49
C GLU A 137 -10.71 -1.30 -0.62
N ILE A 138 -11.61 -1.81 -1.44
CA ILE A 138 -11.32 -2.39 -2.75
C ILE A 138 -12.04 -1.55 -3.79
N CYS A 139 -11.29 -0.99 -4.75
CA CYS A 139 -11.91 -0.19 -5.80
C CYS A 139 -11.39 -0.52 -7.19
N ASN A 140 -12.18 -0.21 -8.22
CA ASN A 140 -11.74 -0.21 -9.62
C ASN A 140 -11.33 1.21 -10.11
N CYS A 141 -10.75 2.02 -9.20
CA CYS A 141 -10.45 3.45 -9.42
C CYS A 141 -9.58 3.75 -10.64
N HIS A 142 -8.77 2.80 -11.12
CA HIS A 142 -7.99 2.94 -12.37
C HIS A 142 -8.83 3.32 -13.61
N LYS A 143 -10.16 3.14 -13.57
CA LYS A 143 -11.06 3.63 -14.62
C LYS A 143 -11.08 5.16 -14.74
N LEU A 144 -10.83 5.88 -13.64
CA LEU A 144 -10.80 7.35 -13.64
C LEU A 144 -9.40 7.87 -14.03
N PRO A 145 -9.31 8.92 -14.86
CA PRO A 145 -8.03 9.51 -15.22
C PRO A 145 -7.43 10.29 -14.04
N VAL A 146 -6.15 10.05 -13.75
CA VAL A 146 -5.41 10.84 -12.74
C VAL A 146 -4.93 12.15 -13.37
N LEU A 147 -5.71 13.21 -13.19
CA LEU A 147 -5.42 14.54 -13.74
C LEU A 147 -4.93 15.49 -12.64
N PRO A 148 -3.69 16.02 -12.71
CA PRO A 148 -3.21 16.97 -11.71
C PRO A 148 -3.96 18.31 -11.83
N ILE A 149 -4.47 18.82 -10.70
CA ILE A 149 -5.23 20.08 -10.64
C ILE A 149 -4.34 21.30 -10.91
N SER A 150 -3.03 21.19 -10.72
CA SER A 150 -2.05 22.24 -11.04
C SER A 150 -0.89 21.67 -11.86
N ALA A 151 -0.17 22.53 -12.58
CA ALA A 151 0.83 22.20 -13.60
C ALA A 151 2.14 21.56 -13.07
N CYS A 152 2.07 20.64 -12.11
CA CYS A 152 3.16 19.77 -11.77
C CYS A 152 3.01 18.48 -12.60
N PRO A 153 3.93 18.19 -13.54
CA PRO A 153 3.86 16.95 -14.31
C PRO A 153 3.97 15.75 -13.37
N LEU A 154 2.97 14.87 -13.41
CA LEU A 154 3.14 13.52 -12.86
C LEU A 154 4.31 12.89 -13.62
N LYS A 155 5.36 12.50 -12.91
CA LYS A 155 6.45 11.73 -13.51
C LYS A 155 5.91 10.32 -13.79
N VAL A 156 5.51 10.07 -15.02
CA VAL A 156 5.18 8.71 -15.47
C VAL A 156 6.50 7.95 -15.66
N PRO A 157 6.66 6.73 -15.14
CA PRO A 157 7.85 5.94 -15.40
C PRO A 157 7.89 5.59 -16.90
N HIS A 158 8.84 6.17 -17.63
CA HIS A 158 9.10 5.77 -19.01
C HIS A 158 9.94 4.49 -19.01
N SER A 159 9.36 3.38 -19.44
CA SER A 159 10.12 2.22 -19.88
C SER A 159 10.75 2.53 -21.24
N ASN A 160 12.07 2.64 -21.29
CA ASN A 160 12.80 2.53 -22.54
C ASN A 160 14.13 1.84 -22.29
N GLU A 161 14.26 0.63 -22.84
CA GLU A 161 15.47 -0.16 -22.92
C GLU A 161 16.61 0.64 -23.60
N ARG A 162 17.81 0.57 -23.02
CA ARG A 162 18.99 -0.01 -23.70
C ARG A 162 20.23 0.02 -22.79
N ASN A 163 20.93 -1.12 -22.81
CA ASN A 163 22.27 -1.41 -22.30
C ASN A 163 23.21 -0.21 -22.14
N GLN A 164 23.88 -0.10 -20.98
CA GLN A 164 25.35 -0.07 -20.90
C GLN A 164 25.89 -0.03 -19.46
N ASP A 165 26.73 -1.02 -19.20
CA ASP A 165 27.99 -1.02 -18.45
C ASP A 165 28.04 -0.60 -16.97
N MET A 166 28.72 -1.47 -16.22
CA MET A 166 28.76 -1.54 -14.78
C MET A 166 29.88 -0.62 -14.26
N SER A 167 29.53 0.48 -13.58
CA SER A 167 30.48 1.25 -12.79
C SER A 167 29.84 1.80 -11.52
N MET A 168 30.40 1.40 -10.40
CA MET A 168 29.83 1.49 -9.05
C MET A 168 30.11 2.84 -8.36
N LYS A 169 29.97 3.97 -9.07
CA LYS A 169 30.11 5.30 -8.48
C LYS A 169 29.09 6.28 -9.08
N THR A 170 28.21 6.76 -8.20
CA THR A 170 27.19 7.82 -8.41
C THR A 170 25.93 7.36 -9.15
N LEU A 171 25.04 6.70 -8.42
CA LEU A 171 23.68 6.41 -8.87
C LEU A 171 22.86 7.72 -8.82
N CYS A 172 22.62 8.33 -9.98
CA CYS A 172 21.65 9.42 -10.12
C CYS A 172 20.26 8.93 -9.69
N SER A 173 19.43 9.80 -9.10
CA SER A 173 18.04 9.48 -8.66
C SER A 173 17.36 8.56 -9.66
N ALA A 174 17.31 8.96 -10.94
CA ALA A 174 16.74 8.20 -12.07
C ALA A 174 17.17 6.72 -12.17
N LYS A 175 18.46 6.43 -11.95
CA LYS A 175 18.98 5.06 -11.99
C LYS A 175 18.60 4.25 -10.74
N MET A 176 18.48 4.91 -9.59
CA MET A 176 17.96 4.30 -8.37
C MET A 176 16.47 4.00 -8.49
N GLU A 177 15.69 4.87 -9.14
CA GLU A 177 14.25 4.67 -9.37
C GLU A 177 14.03 3.46 -10.29
N SER A 178 14.77 3.37 -11.41
CA SER A 178 14.69 2.21 -12.32
C SER A 178 15.03 0.90 -11.61
N TRP A 179 16.13 0.88 -10.86
CA TRP A 179 16.57 -0.31 -10.12
C TRP A 179 15.56 -0.73 -9.04
N MET A 180 15.00 0.23 -8.31
CA MET A 180 13.97 -0.05 -7.31
C MET A 180 12.66 -0.53 -7.94
N MET A 181 12.25 0.00 -9.11
CA MET A 181 11.08 -0.47 -9.85
C MET A 181 11.29 -1.87 -10.42
N GLU A 182 12.45 -2.16 -10.99
CA GLU A 182 12.80 -3.51 -11.48
C GLU A 182 12.78 -4.52 -10.32
N ASN A 183 13.33 -4.16 -9.15
CA ASN A 183 13.27 -5.03 -7.98
C ASN A 183 11.84 -5.22 -7.46
N LEU A 184 11.00 -4.18 -7.46
CA LEU A 184 9.59 -4.30 -7.05
C LEU A 184 8.84 -5.32 -7.91
N VAL A 185 9.10 -5.29 -9.22
CA VAL A 185 8.53 -6.24 -10.18
C VAL A 185 9.07 -7.65 -9.94
N ASN A 186 10.38 -7.80 -9.75
CA ASN A 186 11.02 -9.10 -9.49
C ASN A 186 10.55 -9.73 -8.17
N ASP A 187 10.48 -8.95 -7.09
CA ASP A 187 9.99 -9.41 -5.78
C ASP A 187 8.54 -9.90 -5.86
N THR A 188 7.72 -9.29 -6.72
CA THR A 188 6.33 -9.72 -6.94
C THR A 188 6.26 -11.06 -7.69
N ILE A 189 7.20 -11.34 -8.59
CA ILE A 189 7.27 -12.59 -9.36
C ILE A 189 7.81 -13.73 -8.50
N ASP A 190 8.85 -13.50 -7.71
CA ASP A 190 9.51 -14.54 -6.91
C ASP A 190 8.67 -15.01 -5.71
N ILE A 191 7.70 -14.20 -5.25
CA ILE A 191 6.75 -14.58 -4.20
C ILE A 191 5.59 -15.45 -4.74
N ALA A 192 5.37 -15.46 -6.06
CA ALA A 192 4.25 -16.16 -6.71
C ALA A 192 4.57 -17.60 -7.19
N ILE A 193 5.75 -18.15 -6.85
CA ILE A 193 6.23 -19.49 -7.27
C ILE A 193 6.18 -20.50 -6.12
#